data_AF-A0A926Q8Y7-F1
#
_entry.id   AF-A0A926Q8Y7-F1
#
_cell.length_a   1.000
_cell.length_b   1.000
_cell.length_c   1.000
_cell.angle_alpha   90.00
_cell.angle_beta   90.00
_cell.angle_gamma   90.00
#
_symmetry.space_group_name_H-M   'P 1'
#
loop_
_entity.id
_entity.type
_entity.pdbx_description
1 polymer ?
#
loop_
_entity_poly.entity_id
_entity_poly.type
_entity_poly.pdbx_seq_one_letter_code
_entity_poly.pdbx_strand_id
1 'polypeptide(L)'
;MKHPVDTNARQRLLAAQRAEAEALRAVETASRAQDRVASRLADANTKLSEARQKLVSTSGHARAALLLGMDESALRRDLRRLEHAAPETDAPPSS
;
A
#
# COMPACT_ATOMS: atom_id res chain seq x y z
N MET A 1 -17.82 54.89 3.30
CA MET A 1 -17.04 54.65 2.06
C MET A 1 -16.50 53.23 2.12
N LYS A 2 -16.84 52.35 1.16
CA LYS A 2 -16.26 50.99 1.06
C LYS A 2 -14.90 51.12 0.38
N HIS A 3 -13.82 50.77 1.06
CA HIS A 3 -12.48 50.91 0.48
C HIS A 3 -12.24 49.79 -0.55
N PRO A 4 -11.88 50.12 -1.80
CA PRO A 4 -11.62 49.12 -2.84
C PRO A 4 -10.45 48.19 -2.49
N VAL A 5 -9.54 48.64 -1.63
CA VAL A 5 -8.42 47.84 -1.08
C VAL A 5 -8.92 46.61 -0.30
N ASP A 6 -10.00 46.73 0.47
CA ASP A 6 -10.59 45.61 1.22
C ASP A 6 -11.23 44.57 0.30
N THR A 7 -11.75 45.00 -0.86
CA THR A 7 -12.39 44.10 -1.82
C THR A 7 -11.36 43.23 -2.54
N ASN A 8 -10.23 43.83 -2.95
CA ASN A 8 -9.15 43.09 -3.60
C ASN A 8 -8.46 42.12 -2.62
N ALA A 9 -8.15 42.57 -1.40
CA ALA A 9 -7.57 41.71 -0.37
C ALA A 9 -8.49 40.51 -0.05
N ARG A 10 -9.80 40.75 0.05
CA ARG A 10 -10.79 39.68 0.25
C ARG A 10 -10.83 38.70 -0.93
N GLN A 11 -10.79 39.18 -2.17
CA GLN A 11 -10.75 38.32 -3.35
C GLN A 11 -9.49 37.45 -3.39
N ARG A 12 -8.33 38.01 -3.05
CA ARG A 12 -7.06 37.27 -2.96
C ARG A 12 -7.09 36.20 -1.87
N LEU A 13 -7.65 36.51 -0.70
CA LEU A 13 -7.82 35.53 0.38
C LEU A 13 -8.74 34.39 -0.05
N LEU A 14 -9.88 34.69 -0.68
CA LEU A 14 -10.80 33.66 -1.18
C LEU A 14 -10.15 32.79 -2.26
N ALA A 15 -9.34 33.38 -3.15
CA ALA A 15 -8.59 32.62 -4.14
C ALA A 15 -7.55 31.69 -3.50
N ALA A 16 -6.82 32.19 -2.49
CA ALA A 16 -5.85 31.39 -1.74
C ALA A 16 -6.52 30.21 -1.00
N GLN A 17 -7.65 30.47 -0.33
CA GLN A 17 -8.42 29.43 0.38
C GLN A 17 -8.96 28.36 -0.58
N ARG A 18 -9.37 28.75 -1.80
CA ARG A 18 -9.80 27.79 -2.82
C ARG A 18 -8.63 26.93 -3.29
N ALA A 19 -7.49 27.53 -3.59
CA ALA A 19 -6.29 26.81 -4.00
C ALA A 19 -5.81 25.85 -2.90
N GLU A 20 -5.88 26.25 -1.64
CA GLU A 20 -5.55 25.40 -0.49
C GLU A 20 -6.53 24.21 -0.39
N ALA A 21 -7.84 24.46 -0.50
CA ALA A 21 -8.84 23.39 -0.49
C ALA A 21 -8.67 22.41 -1.65
N GLU A 22 -8.31 22.89 -2.84
CA GLU A 22 -8.00 22.04 -4.00
C GLU A 22 -6.74 21.21 -3.78
N ALA A 23 -5.69 21.79 -3.22
CA ALA A 23 -4.46 21.08 -2.88
C ALA A 23 -4.71 19.99 -1.83
N LEU A 24 -5.48 20.28 -0.78
CA LEU A 24 -5.85 19.29 0.24
C LEU A 24 -6.63 18.12 -0.36
N ARG A 25 -7.62 18.40 -1.23
CA ARG A 25 -8.36 17.34 -1.94
C ARG A 25 -7.46 16.49 -2.84
N ALA A 26 -6.48 17.10 -3.50
CA ALA A 26 -5.52 16.37 -4.32
C ALA A 26 -4.65 15.43 -3.47
N VAL A 27 -4.17 15.90 -2.32
CA VAL A 27 -3.41 15.08 -1.37
C VAL A 27 -4.25 13.93 -0.84
N GLU A 28 -5.48 14.19 -0.39
CA GLU A 28 -6.39 13.13 0.07
C GLU A 28 -6.66 12.08 -1.02
N THR A 29 -6.85 12.52 -2.26
CA THR A 29 -7.07 11.63 -3.41
C THR A 29 -5.85 10.75 -3.67
N ALA A 30 -4.64 11.34 -3.61
CA ALA A 30 -3.39 10.62 -3.77
C ALA A 30 -3.15 9.61 -2.64
N SER A 31 -3.41 9.99 -1.39
CA SER A 31 -3.34 9.10 -0.22
C SER A 31 -4.24 7.89 -0.39
N ARG A 32 -5.52 8.10 -0.73
CA ARG A 32 -6.46 7.00 -0.97
C ARG A 32 -6.03 6.11 -2.15
N ALA A 33 -5.37 6.68 -3.16
CA ALA A 33 -4.84 5.91 -4.26
C ALA A 33 -3.64 5.04 -3.83
N GLN A 34 -2.74 5.59 -3.02
CA GLN A 34 -1.64 4.85 -2.41
C GLN A 34 -2.16 3.68 -1.58
N ASP A 35 -3.14 3.91 -0.70
CA ASP A 35 -3.71 2.85 0.16
C ASP A 35 -4.29 1.70 -0.66
N ARG A 36 -5.02 2.03 -1.73
CA ARG A 36 -5.57 1.02 -2.66
C ARG A 36 -4.49 0.22 -3.36
N VAL A 37 -3.40 0.88 -3.80
CA VAL A 37 -2.29 0.19 -4.47
C VAL A 37 -1.53 -0.67 -3.47
N ALA A 38 -1.31 -0.19 -2.25
CA ALA A 38 -0.68 -0.94 -1.17
C ALA A 38 -1.47 -2.21 -0.82
N SER A 39 -2.80 -2.09 -0.69
CA SER A 39 -3.68 -3.25 -0.47
C SER A 39 -3.60 -4.25 -1.62
N ARG A 40 -3.67 -3.80 -2.88
CA ARG A 40 -3.53 -4.70 -4.05
C ARG A 40 -2.17 -5.38 -4.11
N LEU A 41 -1.11 -4.68 -3.73
CA LEU A 41 0.24 -5.23 -3.67
C LEU A 41 0.36 -6.28 -2.57
N ALA A 42 -0.23 -6.04 -1.40
CA ALA A 42 -0.31 -7.01 -0.31
C ALA A 42 -1.04 -8.29 -0.77
N ASP A 43 -2.21 -8.16 -1.40
CA ASP A 43 -2.97 -9.30 -1.93
C ASP A 43 -2.17 -10.08 -2.98
N ALA A 44 -1.49 -9.38 -3.89
CA ALA A 44 -0.66 -10.00 -4.91
C ALA A 44 0.54 -10.76 -4.29
N ASN A 45 1.16 -10.19 -3.25
CA ASN A 45 2.24 -10.85 -2.52
C ASN A 45 1.75 -12.10 -1.78
N THR A 46 0.57 -12.06 -1.17
CA THR A 46 -0.06 -13.24 -0.55
C THR A 46 -0.27 -14.34 -1.57
N LYS A 47 -0.89 -14.03 -2.71
CA LYS A 47 -1.11 -15.01 -3.81
C LYS A 47 0.20 -15.58 -4.35
N LEU A 48 1.23 -14.74 -4.49
CA LEU A 48 2.55 -15.19 -4.92
C LEU A 48 3.19 -16.13 -3.89
N SER A 49 3.05 -15.83 -2.60
CA SER A 49 3.51 -16.69 -1.51
C SER A 49 2.83 -18.07 -1.55
N GLU A 50 1.50 -18.09 -1.63
CA GLU A 50 0.72 -19.33 -1.74
C GLU A 50 1.12 -20.16 -2.96
N ALA A 51 1.32 -19.51 -4.11
CA ALA A 51 1.77 -20.18 -5.33
C ALA A 51 3.18 -20.78 -5.17
N ARG A 52 4.10 -20.07 -4.51
CA ARG A 52 5.45 -20.57 -4.21
C ARG A 52 5.40 -21.76 -3.25
N GLN A 53 4.60 -21.69 -2.19
CA GLN A 53 4.41 -22.80 -1.26
C GLN A 53 3.85 -24.03 -1.98
N LYS A 54 2.83 -23.86 -2.83
CA LYS A 54 2.25 -24.94 -3.63
C LYS A 54 3.25 -25.54 -4.62
N LEU A 55 4.11 -24.71 -5.22
CA LEU A 55 5.18 -25.20 -6.09
C LEU A 55 6.20 -26.04 -5.31
N VAL A 56 6.58 -25.59 -4.12
CA VAL A 56 7.50 -26.34 -3.24
C VAL A 56 6.86 -27.64 -2.75
N SER A 57 5.58 -27.64 -2.38
CA SER A 57 4.89 -28.85 -1.92
C SER A 57 4.73 -29.90 -3.02
N THR A 58 4.62 -29.48 -4.28
CA THR A 58 4.48 -30.38 -5.44
C THR A 58 5.81 -30.86 -6.01
N SER A 59 6.82 -29.98 -6.07
CA SER A 59 8.07 -30.23 -6.80
C SER A 59 9.29 -30.40 -5.89
N GLY A 60 9.18 -30.09 -4.60
CA GLY A 60 10.30 -30.00 -3.67
C GLY A 60 11.10 -28.70 -3.83
N HIS A 61 11.89 -28.37 -2.80
CA HIS A 61 12.61 -27.10 -2.70
C HIS A 61 13.62 -26.88 -3.82
N ALA A 62 14.48 -27.85 -4.10
CA ALA A 62 15.52 -27.73 -5.13
C ALA A 62 14.94 -27.46 -6.53
N ARG A 63 13.91 -28.21 -6.93
CA ARG A 63 13.27 -28.03 -8.24
C ARG A 63 12.47 -26.74 -8.32
N ALA A 64 11.75 -26.37 -7.26
CA ALA A 64 11.03 -25.10 -7.22
C ALA A 64 11.99 -23.91 -7.33
N ALA A 65 13.15 -23.97 -6.65
CA ALA A 65 14.18 -22.93 -6.73
C ALA A 65 14.72 -22.76 -8.15
N LEU A 66 15.01 -23.86 -8.84
CA LEU A 66 15.41 -23.84 -10.26
C LEU A 66 14.34 -23.23 -11.17
N LEU A 67 13.07 -23.60 -10.99
CA LEU A 67 11.95 -23.08 -11.80
C LEU A 67 11.71 -21.57 -11.57
N LEU A 68 11.98 -21.09 -10.35
CA LEU A 68 11.86 -19.69 -9.98
C LEU A 68 13.14 -18.88 -10.27
N GLY A 69 14.21 -19.52 -10.76
CA GLY A 69 15.48 -18.86 -11.04
C GLY A 69 16.16 -18.29 -9.79
N MET A 70 16.02 -18.95 -8.64
CA MET A 70 16.56 -18.48 -7.36
C MET A 70 17.33 -19.58 -6.64
N ASP A 71 18.19 -19.16 -5.70
CA ASP A 71 18.88 -20.10 -4.82
C ASP A 71 17.90 -20.79 -3.87
N GLU A 72 18.08 -22.09 -3.65
CA GLU A 72 17.24 -22.86 -2.73
C GLU A 72 17.28 -22.30 -1.30
N SER A 73 18.45 -21.85 -0.84
CA SER A 73 18.61 -21.25 0.48
C SER A 73 17.87 -19.91 0.60
N ALA A 74 17.76 -19.15 -0.49
CA ALA A 74 16.97 -17.93 -0.54
C ALA A 74 15.47 -18.26 -0.48
N LEU A 75 15.00 -19.20 -1.31
CA LEU A 75 13.61 -19.67 -1.29
C LEU A 75 13.18 -20.15 0.11
N ARG A 76 14.02 -20.97 0.77
CA ARG A 76 13.75 -21.46 2.13
C ARG A 76 13.76 -20.35 3.19
N ARG A 77 14.54 -19.28 3.01
CA ARG A 77 14.51 -18.12 3.92
C ARG A 77 13.26 -17.29 3.71
N ASP A 78 12.87 -17.06 2.46
CA ASP A 78 11.70 -16.29 2.11
C ASP A 78 10.42 -16.96 2.62
N LEU A 79 10.28 -18.28 2.41
CA LEU A 79 9.13 -19.03 2.92
C LEU A 79 9.06 -18.99 4.45
N ARG A 80 10.19 -19.15 5.15
CA ARG A 80 10.22 -19.04 6.62
C ARG A 80 9.86 -17.64 7.11
N ARG A 81 10.32 -16.58 6.44
CA ARG A 81 9.93 -15.20 6.78
C ARG A 81 8.44 -14.98 6.58
N LEU A 82 7.86 -15.54 5.52
CA LEU A 82 6.43 -15.47 5.25
C LEU A 82 5.60 -16.23 6.30
N GLU A 83 6.08 -17.38 6.77
CA GLU A 83 5.46 -18.11 7.89
C GLU A 83 5.48 -17.31 9.20
N HIS A 84 6.54 -16.55 9.46
CA HIS A 84 6.68 -15.75 10.69
C HIS A 84 6.05 -14.35 10.59
N ALA A 85 5.79 -13.85 9.38
CA ALA A 85 5.13 -12.57 9.15
C ALA A 85 3.60 -12.64 9.31
N ALA A 86 3.03 -13.85 9.42
CA ALA A 86 1.63 -14.06 9.77
C ALA A 86 1.48 -14.23 11.29
N PRO A 87 1.42 -13.12 12.05
CA PRO A 87 0.27 -12.92 12.93
C PRO A 87 -0.09 -11.44 13.12
N GLU A 88 -1.34 -11.07 12.82
CA GLU A 88 -2.25 -10.26 13.66
C GLU A 88 -3.65 -10.43 13.06
N THR A 89 -4.30 -11.53 13.44
CA THR A 89 -5.73 -11.68 13.25
C THR A 89 -6.39 -10.62 14.13
N ASP A 90 -6.97 -9.63 13.47
CA ASP A 90 -7.82 -8.57 13.98
C ASP A 90 -8.87 -9.17 14.95
N ALA A 91 -8.55 -9.17 16.26
CA ALA A 91 -9.52 -9.48 17.30
C ALA A 91 -10.40 -8.25 17.46
N PRO A 92 -11.74 -8.35 17.32
CA PRO A 92 -12.61 -7.19 17.48
C PRO A 92 -12.46 -6.64 18.91
N PRO A 93 -12.46 -5.30 19.10
CA PRO A 93 -12.45 -4.73 20.44
C PRO A 93 -13.71 -5.20 21.16
N SER A 94 -13.50 -5.88 22.29
CA SER A 94 -14.58 -6.25 23.19
C SER A 94 -15.16 -4.98 23.81
N SER A 95 -16.42 -4.69 23.55
CA SER A 95 -17.24 -3.74 24.31
C SER A 95 -18.70 -4.18 24.25
#